data_AF-A0A967WI47-F1
#
_entry.id   AF-A0A967WI47-F1
#
_cell.length_a   1.000
_cell.length_b   1.000
_cell.length_c   1.000
_cell.angle_alpha   90.00
_cell.angle_beta   90.00
_cell.angle_gamma   90.00
#
_symmetry.space_group_name_H-M   'P 1'
#
loop_
_entity.id
_entity.type
_entity.pdbx_description
1 polymer ?
#
loop_
_entity_poly.entity_id
_entity_poly.type
_entity_poly.pdbx_seq_one_letter_code
_entity_poly.pdbx_strand_id
1 'polypeptide(L)' 'WVPQSGGVGLGVSILSYAGQVRLGVLVDEGLVPDPGAIVAAFHAEFDTLLDQAQELEETYSAKDLLARLDGALAT' A
#
# COMPACT_ATOMS: atom_id res chain seq x y z
N TRP A 1 -0.99 -11.00 -14.93
CA TRP A 1 -1.42 -12.12 -14.06
C TRP A 1 -0.56 -13.32 -14.39
N VAL A 2 -0.01 -14.00 -13.38
CA VAL A 2 0.75 -15.25 -13.50
C VAL A 2 -0.13 -16.36 -12.92
N PRO A 3 -0.30 -17.53 -13.56
CA PRO A 3 -1.07 -18.62 -12.99
C PRO A 3 -0.44 -19.06 -11.67
N GLN A 4 -1.16 -18.96 -10.56
CA GLN A 4 -0.71 -19.50 -9.28
C GLN A 4 -1.25 -20.92 -9.08
N SER A 5 -0.37 -21.85 -8.76
CA SER A 5 -0.69 -23.17 -8.25
C SER A 5 -0.79 -23.12 -6.72
N GLY A 6 -1.87 -23.66 -6.17
CA GLY A 6 -2.15 -23.66 -4.72
C GLY A 6 -3.23 -22.67 -4.30
N GLY A 7 -3.93 -22.95 -3.20
CA GLY A 7 -5.11 -22.24 -2.67
C GLY A 7 -4.85 -20.82 -2.15
N VAL A 8 -4.12 -20.01 -2.92
CA VAL A 8 -3.97 -18.58 -2.66
C VAL A 8 -5.26 -17.91 -3.08
N GLY A 9 -6.07 -17.59 -2.08
CA GLY A 9 -7.37 -16.97 -2.24
C GLY A 9 -7.33 -15.48 -2.56
N LEU A 10 -6.17 -14.80 -2.53
CA LEU A 10 -6.02 -13.36 -2.72
C LEU A 10 -4.72 -12.99 -3.47
N GLY A 11 -4.83 -12.20 -4.53
CA GLY A 11 -3.74 -11.56 -5.24
C GLY A 11 -3.92 -10.05 -5.30
N VAL A 12 -2.81 -9.32 -5.10
CA VAL A 12 -2.77 -7.85 -5.16
C VAL A 12 -1.73 -7.42 -6.18
N SER A 13 -2.05 -6.39 -6.95
CA SER A 13 -1.15 -5.77 -7.91
C SER A 13 -1.21 -4.25 -7.80
N ILE A 14 -0.05 -3.62 -7.86
CA ILE A 14 0.09 -2.17 -7.87
C ILE A 14 0.80 -1.80 -9.18
N LEU A 15 0.17 -0.94 -9.97
CA LEU A 15 0.72 -0.46 -11.24
C LEU A 15 0.78 1.06 -11.24
N SER A 16 1.98 1.59 -11.44
CA SER A 16 2.20 3.03 -11.62
C SER A 16 2.51 3.32 -13.09
N TYR A 17 1.68 4.11 -13.74
CA TYR A 17 1.86 4.49 -15.15
C TYR A 17 1.20 5.83 -15.46
N ALA A 18 1.85 6.66 -16.28
CA ALA A 18 1.35 7.97 -16.73
C ALA A 18 0.88 8.88 -15.57
N GLY A 19 1.62 8.90 -14.46
CA GLY A 19 1.29 9.69 -13.28
C GLY A 19 0.10 9.16 -12.47
N GLN A 20 -0.41 7.96 -12.78
CA GLN A 20 -1.49 7.32 -12.07
C GLN A 20 -1.01 6.03 -11.40
N VAL A 21 -1.53 5.74 -10.21
CA VAL A 21 -1.36 4.45 -9.55
C VAL A 21 -2.69 3.70 -9.62
N ARG A 22 -2.64 2.41 -9.93
CA ARG A 22 -3.80 1.51 -9.92
C ARG A 22 -3.55 0.34 -9.00
N LEU A 23 -4.52 0.07 -8.14
CA LEU A 23 -4.58 -1.13 -7.33
C LEU A 23 -5.55 -2.13 -7.99
N GLY A 24 -5.07 -3.35 -8.20
CA GLY A 24 -5.90 -4.47 -8.63
C GLY A 24 -5.93 -5.54 -7.54
N VAL A 25 -7.13 -5.98 -7.17
CA VAL A 25 -7.39 -7.07 -6.21
C VAL A 25 -8.09 -8.20 -6.95
N LEU A 26 -7.59 -9.42 -6.79
CA LEU A 26 -8.18 -10.64 -7.30
C LEU A 26 -8.36 -11.59 -6.13
N VAL A 27 -9.56 -12.12 -5.91
CA VAL A 27 -9.85 -12.95 -4.74
C VAL A 27 -10.84 -14.05 -5.10
N ASP A 28 -10.78 -15.17 -4.39
CA ASP A 28 -11.77 -16.24 -4.49
C ASP A 28 -13.10 -15.78 -3.88
N GLU A 29 -14.17 -15.84 -4.67
CA GLU A 29 -15.52 -15.42 -4.26
C GLU A 29 -16.06 -16.22 -3.06
N GLY A 30 -15.67 -17.49 -2.91
CA GLY A 30 -16.03 -18.33 -1.77
C GLY A 30 -15.35 -17.90 -0.46
N LEU A 31 -14.29 -17.09 -0.53
CA LEU A 31 -13.61 -16.52 0.63
C LEU A 31 -14.00 -15.07 0.88
N VAL A 32 -14.16 -14.28 -0.17
CA VAL A 32 -14.53 -12.86 -0.10
C VAL A 32 -15.69 -12.57 -1.05
N PRO A 33 -16.93 -12.53 -0.55
CA PRO A 33 -18.13 -12.28 -1.36
C PRO A 33 -18.19 -10.87 -1.97
N ASP A 34 -17.52 -9.90 -1.32
CA ASP A 34 -17.42 -8.52 -1.81
C ASP A 34 -15.95 -8.07 -1.87
N PRO A 35 -15.27 -8.30 -3.01
CA PRO A 35 -13.91 -7.81 -3.22
C PRO A 35 -13.81 -6.28 -3.22
N GLY A 36 -14.91 -5.58 -3.53
CA GLY A 36 -14.97 -4.12 -3.55
C GLY A 36 -14.75 -3.50 -2.18
N ALA A 37 -15.18 -4.18 -1.12
CA ALA A 37 -14.93 -3.77 0.26
C ALA A 37 -13.43 -3.65 0.59
N ILE A 38 -12.59 -4.56 0.04
CA ILE A 38 -11.13 -4.49 0.22
C ILE A 38 -10.57 -3.23 -0.45
N VAL A 39 -11.04 -2.92 -1.66
CA VAL A 39 -10.58 -1.73 -2.39
C VAL A 39 -11.01 -0.45 -1.67
N ALA A 40 -12.24 -0.39 -1.17
CA ALA A 40 -12.72 0.76 -0.40
C ALA A 40 -11.93 0.96 0.90
N ALA A 41 -11.69 -0.12 1.65
CA ALA A 41 -10.89 -0.07 2.88
C ALA A 41 -9.44 0.35 2.60
N PHE A 42 -8.85 -0.14 1.51
CA PHE A 42 -7.51 0.28 1.09
C PHE A 42 -7.46 1.80 0.83
N HIS A 43 -8.45 2.36 0.12
CA HIS A 43 -8.48 3.80 -0.12
C HIS A 43 -8.57 4.61 1.17
N ALA A 44 -9.44 4.21 2.10
CA ALA A 44 -9.58 4.88 3.39
C ALA A 44 -8.29 4.85 4.23
N GLU A 45 -7.60 3.70 4.27
CA GLU A 45 -6.32 3.59 4.98
C GLU A 45 -5.19 4.33 4.26
N PHE A 46 -5.20 4.34 2.92
CA PHE A 46 -4.23 5.10 2.15
C PHE A 46 -4.37 6.60 2.42
N ASP A 47 -5.59 7.14 2.47
CA ASP A 47 -5.84 8.53 2.81
C ASP A 47 -5.34 8.85 4.23
N THR A 48 -5.61 7.96 5.19
CA THR A 48 -5.11 8.10 6.58
C THR A 48 -3.58 8.13 6.64
N LEU A 49 -2.91 7.22 5.92
CA LEU A 49 -1.45 7.18 5.84
C LEU A 49 -0.87 8.39 5.11
N LEU A 50 -1.57 8.91 4.10
CA LEU A 50 -1.16 10.10 3.37
C LEU A 50 -1.21 11.33 4.28
N ASP A 51 -2.30 11.51 5.03
CA ASP A 51 -2.44 12.59 6.00
C ASP A 51 -1.30 12.55 7.03
N GLN A 52 -1.03 11.36 7.59
CA GLN A 52 0.08 11.17 8.54
C GLN A 52 1.46 11.44 7.92
N ALA A 53 1.67 11.02 6.67
CA ALA A 53 2.93 11.26 5.97
C ALA A 53 3.15 12.76 5.73
N GLN A 54 2.09 13.51 5.39
CA GLN A 54 2.13 14.96 5.22
C GLN A 54 2.40 15.68 6.54
N GLU A 55 1.73 15.29 7.63
CA GLU A 55 2.02 15.82 8.96
C GLU A 55 3.48 15.58 9.38
N LEU A 56 4.04 14.40 9.02
CA LEU A 56 5.43 14.09 9.26
C LEU A 56 6.39 14.93 8.40
N GLU A 57 6.06 15.25 7.16
CA GLU A 57 6.86 16.17 6.33
C GLU A 57 6.83 17.61 6.86
N GLU A 58 5.70 18.04 7.43
CA GLU A 58 5.59 19.34 8.11
C GLU A 58 6.37 19.39 9.43
N THR A 59 6.46 18.25 10.13
CA THR A 59 7.12 18.13 11.44
C THR A 59 8.61 17.79 11.33
N TYR A 60 9.02 17.11 10.27
CA TYR A 60 10.38 16.63 10.04
C TYR A 60 10.78 16.87 8.58
N SER A 61 11.89 17.57 8.37
CA SER A 61 12.47 17.66 7.02
C SER A 61 12.89 16.27 6.54
N ALA A 62 12.83 16.02 5.23
CA ALA A 62 13.36 14.79 4.62
C ALA A 62 14.82 14.52 5.05
N LYS A 63 15.57 15.58 5.37
CA LYS A 63 16.94 15.51 5.89
C LYS A 63 17.00 14.95 7.33
N ASP A 64 15.99 15.25 8.16
CA ASP A 64 15.88 14.77 9.54
C ASP A 64 15.48 13.28 9.57
N LEU A 65 14.60 12.87 8.66
CA LEU A 65 14.21 11.46 8.50
C LEU A 65 15.38 10.61 7.99
N LEU A 66 16.14 11.12 7.01
CA LEU A 66 17.35 10.46 6.51
C LEU A 66 18.41 10.29 7.60
N ALA A 67 18.67 11.34 8.40
CA ALA A 67 19.63 11.26 9.51
C ALA A 67 19.23 10.20 10.57
N ARG A 68 17.93 9.98 10.78
CA ARG A 68 17.43 8.93 11.69
C ARG A 68 17.56 7.53 11.11
N LEU A 69 17.32 7.36 9.81
CA LEU A 69 17.50 6.08 9.12
C LEU A 69 18.99 5.68 9.07
N ASP A 70 19.88 6.64 8.81
CA ASP A 70 21.33 6.42 8.88
C ASP A 70 21.78 5.97 10.28
N GLY A 71 21.22 6.58 11.33
CA GLY A 71 21.47 6.18 12.71
C GLY A 71 20.91 4.80 13.07
N ALA A 72 19.77 4.41 12.49
CA ALA A 72 19.13 3.10 12.75
C ALA A 72 19.82 1.95 12.00
N LEU A 73 20.38 2.21 10.81
CA LEU A 73 21.09 1.22 9.99
C LEU A 73 22.58 1.10 10.33
N ALA A 74 23.13 1.99 11.16
CA ALA A 74 24.51 1.94 11.64
C ALA A 74 24.73 0.96 12.82
N THR A 75 23.77 0.09 13.11
CA THR A 75 23.85 -1.01 14.10
C THR A 75 23.84 -2.35 13.39
#